data_AF-A0A2V9P0Z6-F1
#
_entry.id   AF-A0A2V9P0Z6-F1
#
_cell.length_a   1.000
_cell.length_b   1.000
_cell.length_c   1.000
_cell.angle_alpha   90.00
_cell.angle_beta   90.00
_cell.angle_gamma   90.00
#
_symmetry.space_group_name_H-M   'P 1'
#
loop_
_entity.id
_entity.type
_entity.pdbx_description
1 polymer ?
#
loop_
_entity_poly.entity_id
_entity_poly.type
_entity_poly.pdbx_seq_one_letter_code
_entity_poly.pdbx_strand_id
1 'polypeptide(L)'
;MWRVTYSFLSGVLIAAMITNGVAVYLLHDVDADRIGKWNLAYWELSTEFFFFALIVLGVFLTVTWIGSLLLHVRHAPTSSKLPFVLGVGLILIQYPTEFAVRKLSAAHSADTFLLTYLLLSPVCCAAIILIDRYRTAAATANNVSQA
;
A
#
# COMPACT_ATOMS: atom_id res chain seq x y z
N MET A 1 16.05 -6.54 1.54
CA MET A 1 14.61 -6.48 1.90
C MET A 1 14.23 -5.13 2.47
N TRP A 2 14.98 -4.60 3.43
CA TRP A 2 14.74 -3.27 4.01
C TRP A 2 14.48 -2.15 2.99
N ARG A 3 15.27 -2.07 1.91
CA ARG A 3 15.06 -1.08 0.84
C ARG A 3 13.70 -1.20 0.15
N VAL A 4 13.21 -2.42 -0.06
CA VAL A 4 11.88 -2.69 -0.66
C VAL A 4 10.79 -2.24 0.29
N THR A 5 10.91 -2.61 1.57
CA THR A 5 9.99 -2.24 2.64
C THR A 5 9.88 -0.73 2.81
N TYR A 6 11.01 -0.03 2.96
CA TYR A 6 11.01 1.42 3.12
C TYR A 6 10.46 2.13 1.89
N SER A 7 10.76 1.63 0.69
CA SER A 7 10.27 2.23 -0.53
C SER A 7 8.76 2.04 -0.69
N PHE A 8 8.22 0.89 -0.31
CA PHE A 8 6.78 0.65 -0.26
C PHE A 8 6.09 1.54 0.79
N LEU A 9 6.63 1.56 2.02
CA LEU A 9 6.09 2.35 3.12
C LEU A 9 6.08 3.85 2.82
N SER A 10 7.18 4.38 2.25
CA SER A 10 7.24 5.79 1.85
C SER A 10 6.22 6.12 0.76
N GLY A 11 6.01 5.23 -0.22
CA GLY A 11 4.95 5.39 -1.23
C GLY A 11 3.55 5.45 -0.61
N VAL A 12 3.25 4.51 0.29
CA VAL A 12 1.98 4.49 1.04
C VAL A 12 1.79 5.76 1.86
N LEU A 13 2.78 6.16 2.66
CA LEU A 13 2.67 7.33 3.54
C LEU A 13 2.53 8.64 2.75
N ILE A 14 3.32 8.84 1.70
CA ILE A 14 3.25 10.05 0.88
C ILE A 14 1.89 10.15 0.21
N ALA A 15 1.42 9.06 -0.42
CA ALA A 15 0.12 9.05 -1.07
C ALA A 15 -1.03 9.26 -0.07
N ALA A 16 -0.95 8.68 1.13
CA ALA A 16 -1.94 8.86 2.18
C ALA A 16 -2.02 10.31 2.66
N MET A 17 -0.88 10.94 2.97
CA MET A 17 -0.85 12.35 3.41
C MET A 17 -1.44 13.29 2.34
N ILE A 18 -1.07 13.09 1.08
CA ILE A 18 -1.61 13.90 -0.03
C ILE A 18 -3.12 13.68 -0.17
N THR A 19 -3.57 12.42 -0.17
CA THR A 19 -4.99 12.08 -0.35
C THR A 19 -5.84 12.61 0.81
N ASN A 20 -5.35 12.53 2.04
CA ASN A 20 -6.00 13.10 3.22
C ASN A 20 -6.09 14.63 3.13
N GLY A 21 -5.02 15.28 2.66
CA GLY A 21 -5.02 16.71 2.43
C GLY A 21 -6.07 17.13 1.40
N VAL A 22 -6.17 16.39 0.29
CA VAL A 22 -7.19 16.62 -0.75
C VAL A 22 -8.60 16.37 -0.19
N ALA A 23 -8.81 15.28 0.54
CA ALA A 23 -10.09 14.94 1.14
C ALA A 23 -10.61 16.06 2.07
N VAL A 24 -9.75 16.51 2.99
CA VAL A 24 -10.14 17.48 4.02
C VAL A 24 -10.23 18.91 3.47
N TYR A 25 -9.23 19.36 2.70
CA TYR A 25 -9.11 20.77 2.31
C TYR A 25 -9.71 21.10 0.94
N LEU A 26 -9.84 20.14 0.02
CA LEU A 26 -10.40 20.38 -1.31
C LEU A 26 -11.82 19.81 -1.44
N LEU A 27 -12.04 18.58 -0.97
CA LEU A 27 -13.33 17.91 -1.08
C LEU A 27 -14.28 18.22 0.07
N HIS A 28 -13.76 18.80 1.18
CA HIS A 28 -14.50 19.00 2.43
C HIS A 28 -15.22 17.72 2.88
N ASP A 29 -14.59 16.57 2.65
CA ASP A 29 -15.10 15.23 2.99
C ASP A 29 -14.86 14.97 4.48
N VAL A 30 -15.51 15.78 5.32
CA VAL A 30 -15.46 15.73 6.78
C VAL A 30 -16.86 15.93 7.34
N ASP A 31 -17.12 15.35 8.51
CA ASP A 31 -18.42 15.46 9.17
C ASP A 31 -18.82 16.93 9.39
N ALA A 32 -20.12 17.21 9.29
CA ALA A 32 -20.66 18.57 9.32
C ALA A 32 -20.36 19.32 10.64
N ASP A 33 -20.10 18.59 11.74
CA ASP A 33 -19.69 19.11 13.05
C ASP A 33 -18.21 19.55 13.09
N ARG A 34 -17.42 19.22 12.05
CA ARG A 34 -15.99 19.54 11.95
C ARG A 34 -15.68 20.73 11.04
N ILE A 35 -16.70 21.37 10.47
CA ILE A 35 -16.56 22.58 9.66
C ILE A 35 -15.90 23.68 10.51
N GLY A 36 -14.74 24.19 10.05
CA GLY A 36 -13.92 25.16 10.80
C GLY A 36 -12.84 24.56 11.70
N LYS A 37 -12.79 23.23 11.85
CA LYS A 37 -11.75 22.47 12.57
C LYS A 37 -10.92 21.58 11.63
N TRP A 38 -10.59 22.09 10.45
CA TRP A 38 -9.92 21.37 9.37
C TRP A 38 -8.61 20.69 9.80
N ASN A 39 -7.81 21.35 10.64
CA ASN A 39 -6.56 20.79 11.16
C ASN A 39 -6.79 19.57 12.06
N LEU A 40 -7.86 19.57 12.87
CA LEU A 40 -8.22 18.46 13.74
C LEU A 40 -8.72 17.27 12.92
N ALA A 41 -9.57 17.53 11.93
CA ALA A 41 -10.06 16.50 11.02
C ALA A 41 -8.91 15.86 10.21
N TYR A 42 -7.98 16.67 9.69
CA TYR A 42 -6.79 16.18 9.01
C TYR A 42 -5.88 15.36 9.93
N TRP A 43 -5.69 15.78 11.18
CA TRP A 43 -4.87 15.07 12.16
C TRP A 43 -5.44 13.69 12.51
N GLU A 44 -6.74 13.61 12.77
CA GLU A 44 -7.41 12.33 13.09
C GLU A 44 -7.37 11.38 11.90
N LEU A 45 -7.70 11.86 10.69
CA LEU A 45 -7.62 11.07 9.46
C LEU A 45 -6.18 10.59 9.19
N SER A 46 -5.18 11.45 9.42
CA SER A 46 -3.76 11.08 9.28
C SER A 46 -3.33 10.01 10.30
N THR A 47 -3.88 10.06 11.51
CA THR A 47 -3.60 9.08 12.57
C THR A 47 -4.20 7.72 12.24
N GLU A 48 -5.43 7.68 11.76
CA GLU A 48 -6.08 6.45 11.29
C GLU A 48 -5.30 5.80 10.14
N PHE A 49 -4.91 6.61 9.14
CA PHE A 49 -4.09 6.13 8.02
C PHE A 49 -2.71 5.64 8.46
N PHE A 50 -2.13 6.23 9.51
CA PHE A 50 -0.87 5.77 10.06
C PHE A 50 -1.01 4.35 10.65
N PHE A 51 -2.03 4.10 11.47
CA PHE A 51 -2.31 2.75 11.98
C PHE A 51 -2.61 1.77 10.84
N PHE A 52 -3.38 2.20 9.85
CA PHE A 52 -3.65 1.40 8.65
C PHE A 52 -2.36 1.02 7.91
N ALA A 53 -1.47 1.98 7.68
CA ALA A 53 -0.18 1.76 7.02
C ALA A 53 0.70 0.77 7.79
N LEU A 54 0.67 0.77 9.14
CA LEU A 54 1.39 -0.21 9.96
C LEU A 54 0.86 -1.63 9.76
N ILE A 55 -0.46 -1.81 9.66
CA ILE A 55 -1.06 -3.13 9.40
C ILE A 55 -0.67 -3.62 8.01
N VAL A 56 -0.85 -2.78 6.98
CA VAL A 56 -0.45 -3.10 5.59
C VAL A 56 1.03 -3.47 5.53
N LEU A 57 1.88 -2.71 6.21
CA LEU A 57 3.32 -2.95 6.31
C LEU A 57 3.62 -4.30 6.95
N GLY A 58 2.95 -4.64 8.05
CA GLY A 58 3.12 -5.91 8.75
C GLY A 58 2.79 -7.10 7.85
N VAL A 59 1.64 -7.06 7.17
CA VAL A 59 1.22 -8.11 6.22
C VAL A 59 2.19 -8.21 5.06
N PHE A 60 2.52 -7.07 4.43
CA PHE A 60 3.45 -7.01 3.31
C PHE A 60 4.83 -7.58 3.67
N LEU A 61 5.39 -7.21 4.82
CA LEU A 61 6.66 -7.72 5.32
C LEU A 61 6.63 -9.23 5.52
N THR A 62 5.58 -9.73 6.17
CA THR A 62 5.43 -11.15 6.47
C THR A 62 5.36 -11.98 5.20
N VAL A 63 4.52 -11.59 4.25
CA VAL A 63 4.36 -12.30 2.97
C VAL A 63 5.63 -12.23 2.13
N THR A 64 6.24 -11.05 2.03
CA THR A 64 7.48 -10.90 1.24
C THR A 64 8.63 -11.70 1.86
N TRP A 65 8.71 -11.79 3.19
CA TRP A 65 9.72 -12.59 3.89
C TRP A 65 9.52 -14.08 3.65
N ILE A 66 8.32 -14.60 3.90
CA ILE A 66 7.98 -16.02 3.68
C ILE A 66 8.21 -16.39 2.21
N GLY A 67 7.70 -15.59 1.27
CA GLY A 67 7.86 -15.85 -0.16
C GLY A 67 9.33 -15.79 -0.60
N SER A 68 10.14 -14.90 -0.03
CA SER A 68 11.56 -14.83 -0.34
C SER A 68 12.33 -16.06 0.17
N LEU A 69 11.90 -16.68 1.28
CA LEU A 69 12.47 -17.93 1.78
C LEU A 69 12.08 -19.09 0.88
N LEU A 70 10.79 -19.22 0.54
CA LEU A 70 10.28 -20.32 -0.30
C LEU A 70 10.92 -20.31 -1.70
N LEU A 71 11.06 -19.13 -2.31
CA LEU A 71 11.59 -18.98 -3.66
C LEU A 71 13.12 -18.87 -3.72
N HIS A 72 13.83 -18.93 -2.58
CA HIS A 72 15.29 -18.80 -2.49
C HIS A 72 15.88 -17.53 -3.15
N VAL A 73 15.09 -16.47 -3.31
CA VAL A 73 15.46 -15.19 -4.00
C VAL A 73 16.02 -14.12 -3.04
N ARG A 74 16.60 -14.53 -1.92
CA ARG A 74 17.01 -13.62 -0.83
C ARG A 74 17.99 -12.53 -1.31
N HIS A 75 18.89 -12.89 -2.21
CA HIS A 75 19.98 -12.03 -2.70
C HIS A 75 19.71 -11.35 -4.05
N ALA A 76 18.54 -11.56 -4.66
CA ALA A 76 18.23 -10.95 -5.95
C ALA A 76 18.18 -9.41 -5.83
N PRO A 77 18.91 -8.65 -6.67
CA PRO A 77 18.85 -7.20 -6.68
C PRO A 77 17.42 -6.76 -7.01
N THR A 78 16.93 -5.73 -6.33
CA THR A 78 15.54 -5.28 -6.48
C THR A 78 15.50 -3.78 -6.67
N SER A 79 14.81 -3.32 -7.71
CA SER A 79 14.54 -1.90 -7.92
C SER A 79 13.66 -1.38 -6.78
N SER A 80 13.99 -0.22 -6.22
CA SER A 80 13.14 0.47 -5.24
C SER A 80 11.92 1.13 -5.89
N LYS A 81 11.97 1.39 -7.20
CA LYS A 81 10.89 2.10 -7.91
C LYS A 81 9.58 1.33 -7.91
N LEU A 82 9.61 0.01 -8.16
CA LEU A 82 8.41 -0.81 -8.23
C LEU A 82 7.64 -0.87 -6.89
N PRO A 83 8.28 -1.17 -5.74
CA PRO A 83 7.61 -1.12 -4.44
C PRO A 83 7.03 0.26 -4.11
N PHE A 84 7.73 1.34 -4.48
CA PHE A 84 7.21 2.70 -4.28
C PHE A 84 5.92 2.94 -5.08
N VAL A 85 5.92 2.62 -6.37
CA VAL A 85 4.75 2.78 -7.26
C VAL A 85 3.58 1.94 -6.76
N LEU A 86 3.84 0.71 -6.31
CA LEU A 86 2.80 -0.14 -5.73
C LEU A 86 2.21 0.46 -4.45
N GLY A 87 3.05 1.02 -3.57
CA GLY A 87 2.58 1.71 -2.36
C GLY A 87 1.72 2.94 -2.66
N VAL A 88 2.12 3.76 -3.65
CA VAL A 88 1.32 4.91 -4.10
C VAL A 88 0.00 4.47 -4.73
N GLY A 89 0.05 3.49 -5.63
CA GLY A 89 -1.14 2.96 -6.32
C GLY A 89 -2.15 2.36 -5.35
N LEU A 90 -1.67 1.69 -4.29
CA LEU A 90 -2.53 1.12 -3.25
C LEU A 90 -3.42 2.18 -2.59
N ILE A 91 -2.88 3.36 -2.29
CA ILE A 91 -3.69 4.43 -1.68
C ILE A 91 -4.59 5.13 -2.71
N LEU A 92 -4.05 5.41 -3.90
CA LEU A 92 -4.81 6.09 -4.96
C LEU A 92 -5.99 5.27 -5.47
N ILE A 93 -5.92 3.93 -5.37
CA ILE A 93 -7.04 3.05 -5.70
C ILE A 93 -7.99 2.91 -4.50
N GLN A 94 -7.45 2.80 -3.28
CA GLN A 94 -8.24 2.61 -2.07
C GLN A 94 -9.26 3.71 -1.87
N TYR A 95 -8.81 4.97 -1.82
CA TYR A 95 -9.66 6.08 -1.40
C TYR A 95 -10.85 6.34 -2.35
N PRO A 96 -10.69 6.41 -3.69
CA PRO A 96 -11.83 6.56 -4.60
C PRO A 96 -12.79 5.36 -4.56
N THR A 97 -12.25 4.14 -4.38
CA THR A 97 -13.09 2.94 -4.34
C THR A 97 -13.90 2.90 -3.05
N GLU A 98 -13.27 3.22 -1.92
CA GLU A 98 -13.95 3.36 -0.63
C GLU A 98 -15.05 4.42 -0.69
N PHE A 99 -14.76 5.60 -1.25
CA PHE A 99 -15.75 6.66 -1.44
C PHE A 99 -16.92 6.20 -2.32
N ALA A 100 -16.65 5.51 -3.43
CA ALA A 100 -17.69 4.96 -4.30
C ALA A 100 -18.54 3.90 -3.59
N VAL A 101 -17.93 2.98 -2.85
CA VAL A 101 -18.63 1.92 -2.10
C VAL A 101 -19.48 2.51 -0.98
N ARG A 102 -19.00 3.53 -0.26
CA ARG A 102 -19.76 4.26 0.75
C ARG A 102 -21.00 4.94 0.17
N LYS A 103 -20.93 5.44 -1.08
CA LYS A 103 -22.08 6.07 -1.75
C LYS A 103 -23.07 5.09 -2.38
N LEU A 104 -22.60 3.92 -2.81
CA LEU A 104 -23.40 2.98 -3.60
C LEU A 104 -23.95 1.78 -2.81
N SER A 105 -23.47 1.54 -1.59
CA SER A 105 -23.78 0.32 -0.84
C SER A 105 -24.18 0.61 0.61
N ALA A 106 -24.86 -0.35 1.26
CA ALA A 106 -25.19 -0.26 2.67
C ALA A 106 -23.92 -0.21 3.52
N ALA A 107 -23.95 0.48 4.67
CA ALA A 107 -22.76 0.69 5.52
C ALA A 107 -21.95 -0.60 5.80
N HIS A 108 -22.62 -1.74 5.99
CA HIS A 108 -21.95 -3.02 6.29
C HIS A 108 -21.09 -3.58 5.14
N SER A 109 -21.42 -3.25 3.87
CA SER A 109 -20.59 -3.67 2.72
C SER A 109 -19.35 -2.80 2.54
N ALA A 110 -19.35 -1.56 3.03
CA ALA A 110 -18.17 -0.69 2.99
C ALA A 110 -17.07 -1.19 3.92
N ASP A 111 -17.42 -1.60 5.14
CA ASP A 111 -16.45 -2.13 6.11
C ASP A 111 -15.85 -3.46 5.66
N THR A 112 -16.68 -4.34 5.11
CA THR A 112 -16.24 -5.64 4.57
C THR A 112 -15.32 -5.46 3.36
N PHE A 113 -15.62 -4.49 2.50
CA PHE A 113 -14.76 -4.12 1.38
C PHE A 113 -13.40 -3.60 1.86
N LEU A 114 -13.40 -2.67 2.82
CA LEU A 114 -12.19 -2.08 3.37
C LEU A 114 -11.28 -3.14 4.01
N LEU A 115 -11.86 -4.05 4.79
CA LEU A 115 -11.14 -5.16 5.41
C LEU A 115 -10.53 -6.09 4.36
N THR A 116 -11.32 -6.45 3.34
CA THR A 116 -10.86 -7.30 2.24
C THR A 116 -9.71 -6.63 1.47
N TYR A 117 -9.86 -5.34 1.18
CA TYR A 117 -8.82 -4.55 0.52
C TYR A 117 -7.54 -4.48 1.36
N LEU A 118 -7.68 -4.23 2.67
CA LEU A 118 -6.57 -4.14 3.61
C LEU A 118 -5.76 -5.44 3.68
N LEU A 119 -6.41 -6.60 3.57
CA LEU A 119 -5.73 -7.89 3.62
C LEU A 119 -5.18 -8.32 2.26
N LEU A 120 -5.94 -8.15 1.18
CA LEU A 120 -5.59 -8.68 -0.12
C LEU A 120 -4.55 -7.81 -0.85
N SER A 121 -4.66 -6.48 -0.75
CA SER A 121 -3.78 -5.55 -1.47
C SER A 121 -2.29 -5.69 -1.10
N PRO A 122 -1.86 -5.79 0.19
CA PRO A 122 -0.46 -6.03 0.52
C PRO A 122 0.02 -7.41 0.06
N VAL A 123 -0.85 -8.41 0.06
CA VAL A 123 -0.52 -9.77 -0.43
C VAL A 123 -0.24 -9.73 -1.93
N CYS A 124 -1.11 -9.07 -2.71
CA CYS A 124 -0.91 -8.89 -4.15
C CYS A 124 0.37 -8.09 -4.46
N CYS A 125 0.62 -7.00 -3.74
CA CYS A 125 1.86 -6.21 -3.91
C CYS A 125 3.11 -7.04 -3.61
N ALA A 126 3.09 -7.84 -2.53
CA ALA A 126 4.18 -8.73 -2.17
C ALA A 126 4.40 -9.80 -3.25
N ALA A 127 3.33 -10.40 -3.78
CA ALA A 127 3.40 -11.40 -4.84
C ALA A 127 4.04 -10.84 -6.12
N ILE A 128 3.64 -9.64 -6.56
CA ILE A 128 4.22 -8.96 -7.74
C ILE A 128 5.72 -8.76 -7.56
N ILE A 129 6.15 -8.27 -6.40
CA ILE A 129 7.57 -8.05 -6.11
C ILE A 129 8.34 -9.36 -6.06
N LEU A 130 7.77 -10.41 -5.48
CA LEU A 130 8.41 -11.73 -5.44
C LEU A 130 8.58 -12.33 -6.83
N ILE A 131 7.57 -12.20 -7.71
CA ILE A 131 7.65 -12.64 -9.11
C ILE A 131 8.72 -11.86 -9.87
N ASP A 132 8.77 -10.53 -9.71
CA ASP A 132 9.79 -9.68 -10.33
C ASP A 132 11.21 -10.08 -9.91
N ARG A 133 11.40 -10.33 -8.60
CA ARG A 133 12.68 -10.81 -8.07
C ARG A 133 13.06 -12.20 -8.60
N TYR A 134 12.09 -13.11 -8.69
CA TYR A 134 12.32 -14.44 -9.25
C TYR A 134 12.74 -14.39 -10.71
N ARG A 135 12.04 -13.58 -11.53
CA ARG A 135 12.39 -13.38 -12.94
C ARG A 135 13.78 -12.77 -13.11
N THR A 136 14.12 -11.76 -12.30
CA THR A 136 15.43 -11.11 -12.33
C THR A 136 16.56 -12.07 -11.92
N ALA A 137 16.32 -12.91 -10.91
CA ALA A 137 17.28 -13.92 -10.49
C ALA A 137 17.53 -14.98 -11.58
N ALA A 138 16.46 -15.49 -12.21
CA ALA A 138 16.56 -16.44 -13.31
C ALA A 138 17.30 -15.86 -14.53
N ALA A 139 17.00 -14.61 -14.90
CA ALA A 139 17.69 -13.93 -16.00
C ALA A 139 19.19 -13.73 -15.71
N THR A 140 19.54 -13.39 -14.47
CA THR A 140 20.94 -13.23 -14.06
C THR A 140 21.70 -14.56 -14.13
N ALA A 141 21.09 -15.66 -13.68
CA ALA A 141 21.69 -16.99 -13.74
C ALA A 141 21.96 -17.45 -15.18
N ASN A 142 21.05 -17.16 -16.12
CA ASN A 142 21.20 -17.51 -17.54
C ASN A 142 22.30 -16.71 -18.25
N ASN A 143 22.52 -15.45 -17.86
CA ASN A 143 23.59 -14.64 -18.46
C ASN A 143 24.98 -15.05 -17.99
N VAL A 144 25.10 -15.61 -16.77
CA VAL A 144 26.37 -16.13 -16.24
C VAL A 144 26.77 -17.46 -16.88
N SER A 145 25.81 -18.28 -17.32
CA SER A 145 26.13 -19.55 -18.00
C SER A 145 26.52 -19.40 -19.47
N GLN A 146 26.32 -18.22 -20.06
CA GLN A 146 26.67 -17.90 -21.45
C GLN A 146 27.97 -17.11 -21.60
N ALA A 147 28.55 -16.64 -20.49
CA ALA A 147 29.82 -15.90 -20.44
C ALA A 147 31.00 -16.82 -20.10
#